data_AF-A0A0K2UAZ6-F1
#
_entry.id   AF-A0A0K2UAZ6-F1
#
_cell.length_a   1.000
_cell.length_b   1.000
_cell.length_c   1.000
_cell.angle_alpha   90.00
_cell.angle_beta   90.00
_cell.angle_gamma   90.00
#
_symmetry.space_group_name_H-M   'P 1'
#
loop_
_entity.id
_entity.type
_entity.pdbx_description
1 polymer ?
#
loop_
_entity_poly.entity_id
_entity_poly.type
_entity_poly.pdbx_seq_one_letter_code
_entity_poly.pdbx_strand_id
1 'polypeptide(L)'
;MELSYLAPYKLCQDHLEIWFNAVRICNGWSYNPTCRQFRSAYRSLLIHASKIIVAKSTANCTAHDETDVLNVSYNASTLNYVMSTVE
;
A
#
# COMPACT_ATOMS: atom_id res chain seq x y z
N MET A 1 12.25 -28.51 6.38
CA MET A 1 11.72 -27.18 6.75
C MET A 1 10.27 -27.40 7.11
N GLU A 2 9.99 -27.61 8.40
CA GLU A 2 8.62 -27.75 8.88
C GLU A 2 8.07 -26.37 9.22
N LEU A 3 6.83 -26.11 8.81
CA LEU A 3 6.13 -24.87 9.10
C LEU A 3 5.52 -24.98 10.51
N SER A 4 6.10 -24.29 11.50
CA SER A 4 5.68 -24.39 12.91
C SER A 4 4.25 -23.90 13.17
N TYR A 5 3.74 -22.98 12.33
CA TYR A 5 2.39 -22.44 12.42
C TYR A 5 1.96 -21.85 11.07
N LEU A 6 0.68 -22.01 10.73
CA LEU A 6 0.05 -21.40 9.57
C LEU A 6 -1.02 -20.41 10.05
N ALA A 7 -0.97 -19.18 9.57
CA ALA A 7 -2.01 -18.18 9.78
C ALA A 7 -3.01 -18.22 8.61
N PRO A 8 -4.13 -18.98 8.70
CA PRO A 8 -5.06 -19.14 7.58
C PRO A 8 -5.70 -17.81 7.16
N TYR A 9 -5.81 -16.86 8.09
CA TYR A 9 -6.27 -15.50 7.81
C TYR A 9 -5.47 -14.82 6.69
N LYS A 10 -4.14 -15.00 6.65
CA LYS A 10 -3.29 -14.42 5.60
C LYS A 10 -3.51 -15.06 4.22
N LEU A 11 -4.16 -16.23 4.18
CA LEU A 11 -4.53 -16.92 2.94
C LEU A 11 -5.92 -16.50 2.42
N CYS A 12 -6.71 -15.80 3.24
CA CYS A 12 -8.02 -15.32 2.83
C CYS A 12 -7.91 -14.16 1.83
N GLN A 13 -8.88 -14.07 0.92
CA GLN A 13 -8.96 -13.00 -0.09
C GLN A 13 -9.29 -11.63 0.51
N ASP A 14 -9.74 -11.57 1.77
CA ASP A 14 -10.15 -10.35 2.48
C ASP A 14 -9.14 -9.20 2.33
N HIS A 15 -7.84 -9.51 2.34
CA HIS A 15 -6.78 -8.53 2.14
C HIS A 15 -6.86 -7.84 0.76
N LEU A 16 -7.17 -8.60 -0.29
CA LEU A 16 -7.36 -8.06 -1.64
C LEU A 16 -8.65 -7.23 -1.71
N GLU A 17 -9.72 -7.66 -1.05
CA GLU A 17 -10.98 -6.92 -1.03
C GLU A 17 -10.84 -5.55 -0.34
N ILE A 18 -10.16 -5.52 0.80
CA ILE A 18 -9.81 -4.28 1.52
C ILE A 18 -8.99 -3.35 0.61
N TRP A 19 -8.00 -3.91 -0.09
CA TRP A 19 -7.19 -3.13 -1.02
C TRP A 19 -8.00 -2.55 -2.19
N PHE A 20 -8.89 -3.34 -2.80
CA PHE A 20 -9.79 -2.84 -3.85
C PHE A 20 -10.76 -1.78 -3.34
N ASN A 21 -11.17 -1.84 -2.08
CA ASN A 21 -11.98 -0.79 -1.48
C ASN A 21 -11.19 0.52 -1.36
N ALA A 22 -9.92 0.46 -0.92
CA ALA A 22 -9.05 1.62 -0.87
C ALA A 22 -8.87 2.28 -2.26
N VAL A 23 -8.69 1.47 -3.31
CA VAL A 23 -8.62 1.95 -4.70
C VAL A 23 -9.91 2.67 -5.12
N ARG A 24 -11.09 2.15 -4.73
CA ARG A 24 -12.38 2.79 -5.05
C ARG A 24 -12.56 4.13 -4.33
N ILE A 25 -12.13 4.21 -3.07
CA ILE A 25 -12.19 5.45 -2.28
C ILE A 25 -11.35 6.57 -2.89
N CYS A 26 -10.19 6.26 -3.49
CA CYS A 26 -9.35 7.24 -4.16
C CYS A 26 -10.05 8.01 -5.30
N ASN A 27 -11.11 7.43 -5.89
CA ASN A 27 -11.84 8.03 -7.00
C ASN A 27 -13.15 8.72 -6.58
N GLY A 28 -13.37 8.92 -5.28
CA GLY A 28 -14.57 9.59 -4.76
C GLY A 28 -15.85 8.82 -5.10
N TRP A 29 -16.70 9.41 -5.95
CA TRP A 29 -18.03 8.88 -6.31
C TRP A 29 -18.00 7.86 -7.47
N SER A 30 -16.82 7.58 -8.04
CA SER A 30 -16.67 6.62 -9.14
C SER A 30 -16.29 5.23 -8.65
N TYR A 31 -17.31 4.42 -8.32
CA TYR A 31 -17.14 3.05 -7.81
C TYR A 31 -16.53 2.05 -8.82
N ASN A 32 -16.56 2.36 -10.11
CA ASN A 32 -15.99 1.54 -11.17
C ASN A 32 -14.87 2.30 -11.91
N PRO A 33 -13.61 2.21 -11.44
CA PRO A 33 -12.50 2.93 -12.04
C PRO A 33 -12.22 2.44 -13.47
N THR A 34 -11.91 3.38 -14.38
CA THR A 34 -11.26 3.04 -15.64
C THR A 34 -9.84 2.53 -15.39
N CYS A 35 -9.24 1.81 -16.36
CA CYS A 35 -7.87 1.29 -16.22
C CYS A 35 -6.83 2.38 -15.89
N ARG A 36 -7.00 3.61 -16.40
CA ARG A 36 -6.09 4.73 -16.09
C ARG A 36 -6.25 5.19 -14.65
N GLN A 37 -7.49 5.33 -14.18
CA GLN A 37 -7.76 5.74 -12.81
C GLN A 37 -7.28 4.67 -11.81
N PHE A 38 -7.50 3.39 -12.11
CA PHE A 38 -6.98 2.28 -11.31
C PHE A 38 -5.45 2.35 -11.21
N ARG A 39 -4.75 2.56 -12.34
CA ARG A 39 -3.29 2.71 -12.36
C ARG A 39 -2.80 3.90 -11.54
N SER A 40 -3.50 5.03 -11.60
CA SER A 40 -3.16 6.22 -10.81
C SER A 40 -3.37 5.97 -9.31
N ALA A 41 -4.55 5.48 -8.91
CA ALA A 41 -4.87 5.14 -7.54
C ALA A 41 -3.90 4.10 -6.95
N TYR A 42 -3.54 3.06 -7.73
CA TYR A 42 -2.54 2.08 -7.32
C TYR A 42 -1.17 2.71 -7.04
N ARG A 43 -0.69 3.62 -7.91
CA ARG A 43 0.58 4.32 -7.70
C ARG A 43 0.53 5.19 -6.45
N SER A 44 -0.55 5.93 -6.25
CA SER A 44 -0.74 6.77 -5.06
C SER A 44 -0.77 5.93 -3.77
N LEU A 45 -1.48 4.80 -3.78
CA LEU A 45 -1.53 3.85 -2.66
C LEU A 45 -0.18 3.19 -2.41
N LEU A 46 0.55 2.79 -3.46
CA LEU A 46 1.90 2.26 -3.34
C LEU A 46 2.84 3.27 -2.70
N ILE A 47 2.83 4.52 -3.14
CA ILE A 47 3.62 5.60 -2.55
C ILE A 47 3.25 5.81 -1.08
N HIS A 48 1.97 5.79 -0.75
CA HIS A 48 1.50 5.94 0.62
C HIS A 48 1.91 4.75 1.50
N ALA A 49 1.89 3.54 0.96
CA ALA A 49 2.31 2.31 1.64
C ALA A 49 3.83 2.20 1.77
N SER A 50 4.57 2.68 0.77
CA SER A 50 6.05 2.64 0.74
C SER A 50 6.70 3.85 1.40
N LYS A 51 5.96 4.91 1.69
CA LYS A 51 6.27 5.73 2.85
C LYS A 51 6.18 4.77 4.02
N ILE A 52 7.31 4.18 4.38
CA ILE A 52 7.49 3.49 5.65
C ILE A 52 6.79 4.40 6.64
N ILE A 53 5.75 3.87 7.28
CA ILE A 53 5.13 4.52 8.44
C ILE A 53 6.21 4.39 9.51
N VAL A 54 7.29 5.16 9.38
CA VAL A 54 8.26 5.37 10.43
C VAL A 54 7.41 6.12 11.43
N ALA A 55 6.98 5.40 12.46
CA ALA A 55 6.37 6.02 13.61
C ALA A 55 7.26 7.21 13.95
N LYS A 56 6.69 8.42 13.84
CA LYS A 56 7.40 9.64 14.20
C LYS A 56 7.95 9.39 15.60
N SER A 57 9.16 9.85 15.94
CA SER A 57 9.75 9.60 17.28
C SER A 57 8.86 10.06 18.45
N THR A 58 7.84 10.88 18.16
CA THR A 58 6.83 11.39 19.10
C THR A 58 5.47 10.69 19.01
N ALA A 59 5.31 9.63 18.23
CA ALA A 59 4.04 8.92 18.05
C ALA A 59 3.85 7.85 19.14
N ASN A 60 2.62 7.67 19.62
CA ASN A 60 2.27 6.70 20.67
C ASN A 60 2.11 5.26 20.14
N CYS A 61 2.57 4.97 18.93
CA CYS A 61 2.43 3.68 18.27
C CYS A 61 3.81 3.09 17.94
N THR A 62 4.07 1.89 18.45
CA THR A 62 5.27 1.10 18.15
C THR A 62 4.95 0.08 17.06
N ALA A 63 5.92 -0.23 16.20
CA ALA A 63 5.78 -1.32 15.23
C ALA A 63 5.50 -2.64 15.97
N HIS A 64 4.51 -3.39 15.49
CA HIS A 64 4.11 -4.66 16.11
C HIS A 64 5.01 -5.83 15.67
N ASP A 65 5.69 -5.70 14.54
CA ASP A 65 6.40 -6.74 13.79
C ASP A 65 7.40 -6.04 12.82
N GLU A 66 8.49 -6.70 12.43
CA GLU A 66 9.40 -6.31 11.33
C GLU A 66 8.74 -6.52 9.93
N THR A 67 7.44 -6.27 9.81
CA THR A 67 6.72 -6.48 8.56
C THR A 67 6.99 -5.29 7.65
N ASP A 68 7.94 -5.49 6.73
CA ASP A 68 8.10 -4.62 5.59
C ASP A 68 6.86 -4.74 4.69
N VAL A 69 5.99 -3.72 4.74
CA VAL A 69 4.73 -3.69 3.98
C VAL A 69 4.99 -3.82 2.47
N LEU A 70 6.10 -3.28 1.97
CA LEU A 70 6.71 -3.57 0.67
C LEU A 70 7.94 -2.66 0.53
N ASN A 71 9.16 -3.21 0.58
CA ASN A 71 10.36 -2.45 0.23
C ASN A 71 10.53 -2.49 -1.29
N VAL A 72 9.87 -1.58 -2.01
CA VAL A 72 10.19 -1.42 -3.42
C VAL A 72 11.48 -0.61 -3.49
N SER A 73 12.53 -1.21 -4.03
CA SER A 73 13.79 -0.52 -4.34
C SER A 73 13.56 0.45 -5.50
N TYR A 74 13.07 1.65 -5.20
CA TYR A 74 13.00 2.72 -6.18
C TYR A 74 14.33 3.49 -6.19
N ASN A 75 14.86 3.79 -7.37
CA ASN A 75 15.80 4.89 -7.47
C ASN A 75 15.06 6.19 -7.10
N ALA A 76 15.68 7.05 -6.29
CA ALA A 76 15.07 8.32 -5.82
C ALA A 76 14.54 9.18 -6.97
N SER A 77 15.17 9.11 -8.14
CA SER A 77 14.73 9.75 -9.39
C SER A 77 13.38 9.24 -9.91
N THR A 78 13.06 7.96 -9.71
CA THR A 78 11.78 7.36 -10.14
C THR A 78 10.64 7.75 -9.21
N LEU A 79 10.88 7.83 -7.90
CA LEU A 79 9.90 8.36 -6.94
C LEU A 79 9.55 9.81 -7.25
N ASN A 80 10.56 10.65 -7.51
CA ASN A 80 10.32 12.06 -7.86
C ASN A 80 9.51 12.22 -9.15
N TYR A 81 9.76 11.38 -10.16
CA TYR A 81 8.98 11.38 -11.40
C TYR A 81 7.53 10.92 -11.21
N VAL A 82 7.28 9.89 -10.39
CA VAL A 82 5.90 9.46 -10.12
C VAL A 82 5.18 10.51 -9.28
N MET A 83 5.83 11.09 -8.27
CA MET A 83 5.28 12.16 -7.43
C MET A 83 4.93 13.41 -8.25
N SER A 84 5.71 13.78 -9.28
CA SER A 84 5.40 14.92 -10.15
C SER A 84 4.28 14.66 -11.16
N THR A 85 3.74 13.44 -11.23
CA THR A 85 2.62 13.08 -12.12
C THR A 85 1.29 12.89 -11.37
N VAL A 86 1.29 13.18 -10.06
CA VAL A 86 0.10 13.10 -9.18
C VAL A 86 -0.50 14.51 -8.91
N GLU A 87 0.06 15.55 -9.53
CA GLU A 87 -0.61 16.85 -9.74
C GLU A 87 -1.40 16.83 -11.06
#